data_AF-A0A920MNF3-F1
#
_entry.id   AF-A0A920MNF3-F1
#
_cell.length_a   1.000
_cell.length_b   1.000
_cell.length_c   1.000
_cell.angle_alpha   90.00
_cell.angle_beta   90.00
_cell.angle_gamma   90.00
#
_symmetry.space_group_name_H-M   'P 1'
#
loop_
_entity.id
_entity.type
_entity.pdbx_description
1 polymer ?
#
loop_
_entity_poly.entity_id
_entity_poly.type
_entity_poly.pdbx_seq_one_letter_code
_entity_poly.pdbx_strand_id
1 'polypeptide(L)'
;MYLCEGCSVESIISSGSSYEVVTTLGSIKAKDVIIATNGYTDTLVPELKPKIFPVGSYIIVSEPLSKDLQEKLSPKGVCSMIQNGSLIILDLLQMDVCYGAGAMT
;
A
#
# COMPACT_ATOMS: atom_id res chain seq x y z
N MET A 1 17.14 -0.33 19.40
CA MET A 1 16.35 -0.62 18.19
C MET A 1 16.67 0.50 17.21
N TYR A 2 17.13 0.17 16.02
CA TYR A 2 17.51 1.15 15.00
C TYR A 2 16.52 1.06 13.85
N LEU A 3 16.05 2.22 13.39
CA LEU A 3 15.25 2.37 12.16
C LEU A 3 16.13 3.10 11.16
N CYS A 4 16.30 2.52 9.97
CA CYS A 4 17.07 3.10 8.89
C CYS A 4 16.16 3.34 7.70
N GLU A 5 15.90 4.60 7.37
CA GLU A 5 15.14 5.02 6.19
C GLU A 5 16.08 5.36 5.03
N GLY A 6 15.57 5.38 3.81
CA GLY A 6 16.38 5.67 2.61
C GLY A 6 17.48 4.65 2.31
N CYS A 7 17.42 3.48 2.94
CA CYS A 7 18.41 2.42 2.88
C CYS A 7 17.81 1.22 2.15
N SER A 8 17.77 1.27 0.82
CA SER A 8 17.20 0.18 0.01
C SER A 8 18.09 -1.05 0.12
N VAL A 9 17.48 -2.22 0.31
CA VAL A 9 18.19 -3.50 0.27
C VAL A 9 18.31 -3.94 -1.19
N GLU A 10 19.54 -4.21 -1.64
CA GLU A 10 19.83 -4.60 -3.03
C GLU A 10 19.99 -6.12 -3.17
N SER A 11 20.54 -6.80 -2.16
CA SER A 11 20.68 -8.26 -2.16
C SER A 11 20.76 -8.85 -0.76
N ILE A 12 20.41 -10.13 -0.65
CA ILE A 12 20.54 -10.93 0.56
C ILE A 12 21.32 -12.20 0.21
N ILE A 13 22.50 -12.34 0.82
CA ILE A 13 23.43 -13.44 0.55
C ILE A 13 23.43 -14.38 1.76
N SER A 14 23.08 -15.65 1.55
CA SER A 14 23.17 -16.66 2.61
C SER A 14 24.61 -17.16 2.77
N SER A 15 25.15 -17.05 3.98
CA SER A 15 26.49 -17.50 4.37
C SER A 15 26.42 -18.65 5.38
N GLY A 16 25.49 -19.59 5.18
CA GLY A 16 25.31 -20.78 6.02
C GLY A 16 24.59 -20.49 7.34
N SER A 17 25.28 -19.88 8.31
CA SER A 17 24.74 -19.58 9.66
C SER A 17 24.22 -18.16 9.83
N SER A 18 24.33 -17.34 8.79
CA SER A 18 23.91 -15.94 8.79
C SER A 18 23.69 -15.44 7.37
N TYR A 19 22.98 -14.33 7.26
CA TYR A 19 22.78 -13.58 6.03
C TYR A 19 23.65 -12.32 6.04
N GLU A 20 24.18 -11.98 4.87
CA GLU A 20 24.70 -10.66 4.58
C GLU A 20 23.67 -9.91 3.74
N VAL A 21 23.20 -8.79 4.28
CA VAL A 21 22.21 -7.91 3.65
C VAL A 21 22.96 -6.72 3.09
N VAL A 22 22.98 -6.59 1.77
CA VAL A 22 23.65 -5.49 1.07
C VAL A 22 22.62 -4.40 0.84
N THR A 23 22.94 -3.18 1.25
CA THR A 23 22.09 -2.00 1.12
C THR A 23 22.83 -0.87 0.41
N THR A 24 22.09 0.15 -0.02
CA THR A 24 22.66 1.37 -0.62
C THR A 24 23.64 2.11 0.29
N LEU A 25 23.57 1.90 1.61
CA LEU A 25 24.45 2.54 2.60
C LEU A 25 25.58 1.64 3.11
N GLY A 26 25.66 0.38 2.65
CA GLY A 26 26.65 -0.61 3.08
C GLY A 26 26.02 -1.97 3.39
N SER A 27 26.83 -2.92 3.88
CA SER A 27 26.35 -4.27 4.24
C SER A 27 26.22 -4.47 5.74
N ILE A 28 25.24 -5.29 6.13
CA ILE A 28 25.01 -5.72 7.51
C ILE A 28 24.87 -7.24 7.57
N LYS A 29 25.42 -7.85 8.63
CA LYS A 29 25.28 -9.27 8.90
C LYS A 29 24.16 -9.51 9.92
N ALA A 30 23.25 -10.43 9.61
CA ALA A 30 22.14 -10.81 10.47
C ALA A 30 22.02 -12.35 10.54
N LYS A 31 21.61 -12.89 11.68
CA LYS A 31 21.33 -14.34 11.78
C LYS A 31 20.03 -14.72 11.08
N ASP A 32 19.02 -13.89 11.26
CA ASP A 32 17.68 -14.07 10.71
C ASP A 32 17.29 -12.80 9.93
N VAL A 33 16.57 -12.97 8.82
CA VAL A 33 16.08 -11.87 7.97
C VAL A 33 14.60 -12.08 7.70
N ILE A 34 13.79 -11.05 7.97
CA ILE A 34 12.36 -11.03 7.67
C ILE A 34 12.13 -10.04 6.52
N ILE A 35 11.49 -10.51 5.46
CA ILE A 35 11.09 -9.67 4.33
C ILE A 35 9.66 -9.18 4.56
N ALA A 36 9.48 -7.87 4.67
CA ALA A 36 8.20 -7.22 4.95
C ALA A 36 7.92 -6.06 3.98
N THR A 37 8.34 -6.19 2.72
CA THR A 37 8.22 -5.19 1.65
C THR A 37 6.81 -5.06 1.05
N ASN A 38 5.82 -5.82 1.55
CA ASN A 38 4.45 -5.86 1.04
C ASN A 38 4.43 -6.11 -0.50
N GLY A 39 3.47 -5.52 -1.22
CA GLY A 39 3.37 -5.60 -2.69
C GLY A 39 4.49 -4.92 -3.47
N TYR A 40 5.43 -4.25 -2.79
CA TYR A 40 6.59 -3.60 -3.41
C TYR A 40 7.82 -4.51 -3.46
N THR A 41 7.67 -5.78 -3.10
CA THR A 41 8.76 -6.76 -3.23
C THR A 41 9.13 -6.90 -4.71
N ASP A 42 10.36 -6.51 -5.02
CA ASP A 42 10.90 -6.46 -6.37
C ASP A 42 11.68 -7.76 -6.69
N THR A 43 12.85 -7.64 -7.30
CA THR A 43 13.77 -8.77 -7.57
C THR A 43 14.57 -9.22 -6.35
N LEU A 44 14.45 -8.57 -5.19
CA LEU A 44 15.18 -8.92 -3.96
C LEU A 44 14.99 -10.40 -3.57
N VAL A 45 13.78 -10.91 -3.79
CA VAL A 45 13.44 -12.32 -3.54
C VAL A 45 12.67 -12.86 -4.74
N PRO A 46 13.36 -13.44 -5.74
CA PRO A 46 12.75 -13.88 -6.99
C PRO A 46 11.55 -14.82 -6.83
N GLU A 47 11.56 -15.64 -5.77
CA GLU A 47 10.49 -16.59 -5.44
C GLU A 47 9.18 -15.93 -4.97
N LEU A 48 9.24 -14.69 -4.49
CA LEU A 48 8.06 -13.93 -4.06
C LEU A 48 7.39 -13.20 -5.22
N LYS A 49 8.15 -12.80 -6.24
CA LYS A 49 7.65 -12.07 -7.42
C LYS A 49 6.40 -12.70 -8.07
N PRO A 50 6.33 -14.01 -8.37
CA PRO A 50 5.13 -14.60 -8.99
C PRO A 50 3.93 -14.74 -8.03
N LYS A 51 4.14 -14.53 -6.73
CA LYS A 51 3.10 -14.66 -5.69
C LYS A 51 2.45 -13.31 -5.37
N ILE A 52 2.91 -12.22 -5.98
CA ILE A 52 2.40 -10.87 -5.75
C ILE A 52 1.50 -10.48 -6.92
N PHE A 53 0.23 -10.24 -6.61
CA PHE A 53 -0.75 -9.76 -7.57
C PHE A 53 -1.00 -8.27 -7.34
N PRO A 54 -0.53 -7.37 -8.23
CA PRO A 54 -0.77 -5.94 -8.07
C PRO A 54 -2.26 -5.63 -8.30
N VAL A 55 -2.94 -5.14 -7.26
CA VAL A 55 -4.31 -4.65 -7.37
C VAL A 55 -4.26 -3.14 -7.60
N GLY A 56 -4.62 -2.72 -8.82
CA GLY A 56 -4.79 -1.31 -9.17
C GLY A 56 -6.00 -0.73 -8.44
N SER A 57 -5.77 -0.21 -7.24
CA SER A 57 -6.78 0.51 -6.47
C SER A 57 -6.64 2.00 -6.79
N TYR A 58 -7.73 2.60 -7.25
CA TYR A 58 -7.76 4.03 -7.52
C TYR A 58 -8.54 4.69 -6.40
N ILE A 59 -8.23 5.96 -6.10
CA ILE A 59 -9.07 6.80 -5.26
C ILE A 59 -9.49 8.06 -6.01
N ILE A 60 -10.78 8.44 -5.92
CA ILE A 60 -11.36 9.61 -6.57
C ILE A 60 -12.09 10.37 -5.48
N VAL A 61 -11.72 11.64 -5.38
CA VAL A 61 -12.28 12.58 -4.42
C VAL A 61 -13.19 13.52 -5.19
N SER A 62 -14.49 13.47 -4.90
CA SER A 62 -15.46 14.44 -5.41
C SER A 62 -15.72 15.51 -4.36
N GLU A 63 -16.35 16.61 -4.79
CA GLU A 63 -17.07 17.46 -3.85
C GLU A 63 -18.14 16.64 -3.09
N PRO A 64 -18.62 17.11 -1.92
CA PRO A 64 -19.67 16.44 -1.19
C PRO A 64 -20.92 16.25 -2.06
N LEU A 65 -21.36 15.00 -2.19
CA LEU A 65 -22.56 14.66 -2.96
C LEU A 65 -23.81 15.18 -2.25
N SER A 66 -24.90 15.41 -2.99
CA SER A 66 -26.20 15.71 -2.38
C SER A 66 -26.71 14.51 -1.55
N LYS A 67 -27.49 14.78 -0.51
CA LYS A 67 -28.05 13.72 0.37
C LYS A 67 -28.82 12.66 -0.41
N ASP A 68 -29.66 13.09 -1.34
CA ASP A 68 -30.46 12.20 -2.19
C ASP A 68 -29.58 11.24 -3.01
N LEU A 69 -28.44 11.72 -3.51
CA LEU A 69 -27.51 10.91 -4.29
C LEU A 69 -26.71 9.97 -3.38
N GLN A 70 -26.32 10.42 -2.18
CA GLN A 70 -25.68 9.56 -1.18
C GLN A 70 -26.60 8.42 -0.75
N GLU A 71 -27.86 8.70 -0.44
CA GLU A 71 -28.85 7.69 -0.05
C GLU A 71 -29.14 6.70 -1.19
N LYS A 72 -29.11 7.17 -2.45
CA LYS A 72 -29.28 6.31 -3.62
C LYS A 72 -28.07 5.40 -3.87
N LEU A 73 -26.85 5.92 -3.72
CA LEU A 73 -25.61 5.21 -4.06
C LEU A 73 -25.08 4.36 -2.89
N SER A 74 -25.27 4.81 -1.66
CA SER A 74 -24.92 4.09 -0.43
C SER A 74 -26.03 4.20 0.62
N PRO A 75 -27.15 3.49 0.45
CA PRO A 75 -28.29 3.53 1.37
C PRO A 75 -27.95 3.09 2.81
N LYS A 76 -26.85 2.34 2.97
CA LYS A 76 -26.39 1.78 4.25
C LYS A 76 -25.14 2.49 4.79
N GLY A 77 -24.68 3.57 4.15
CA GLY A 77 -23.45 4.28 4.54
C GLY A 77 -22.17 3.44 4.39
N VAL A 78 -22.24 2.34 3.65
CA VAL A 78 -21.09 1.50 3.35
C VAL A 78 -20.55 1.95 2.00
N CYS A 79 -19.31 2.41 1.99
CA CYS A 79 -18.63 2.72 0.74
C CYS A 79 -18.70 1.42 -0.12
N SER A 80 -19.41 1.48 -1.27
CA SER A 80 -19.64 0.36 -2.22
C SER A 80 -18.95 0.61 -3.58
N MET A 81 -18.36 -0.44 -4.20
CA MET A 81 -17.77 -0.35 -5.54
C MET A 81 -18.90 -0.22 -6.54
N ILE A 82 -19.06 0.93 -7.19
CA ILE A 82 -20.05 1.10 -8.25
C ILE A 82 -19.32 1.15 -9.60
N GLN A 83 -19.19 -0.01 -10.27
CA GLN A 83 -18.78 -0.05 -11.66
C GLN A 83 -20.01 0.06 -12.56
N ASN A 84 -20.38 1.28 -12.93
CA ASN A 84 -21.19 1.58 -14.12
C ASN A 84 -21.32 3.10 -14.35
N GLY A 85 -20.29 3.72 -14.95
CA GLY A 85 -20.43 5.01 -15.65
C GLY A 85 -20.79 6.25 -14.82
N SER A 86 -20.83 6.16 -13.49
CA SER A 86 -20.91 7.32 -12.59
C SER A 86 -19.96 7.06 -11.44
N LEU A 87 -18.92 7.90 -11.39
CA LEU A 87 -17.65 7.68 -10.71
C LEU A 87 -17.79 7.88 -9.19
N ILE A 88 -17.84 6.81 -8.42
CA ILE A 88 -17.53 6.84 -6.98
C ILE A 88 -16.70 5.61 -6.65
N ILE A 89 -15.64 5.86 -5.90
CA ILE A 89 -14.55 4.94 -5.65
C ILE A 89 -14.66 4.28 -4.29
N LEU A 90 -14.15 3.05 -4.18
CA LEU A 90 -13.70 2.50 -2.91
C LEU A 90 -12.23 2.13 -2.85
N ASP A 91 -11.72 2.41 -1.66
CA ASP A 91 -10.52 1.89 -1.07
C ASP A 91 -10.73 0.44 -0.57
N LEU A 92 -9.76 -0.44 -0.83
CA LEU A 92 -9.66 -1.77 -0.21
C LEU A 92 -8.39 -1.91 0.64
N LEU A 93 -7.58 -0.86 0.81
CA LEU A 93 -6.28 -0.96 1.47
C LEU A 93 -5.87 0.20 2.40
N GLN A 94 -6.63 1.27 2.58
CA GLN A 94 -6.44 2.19 3.70
C GLN A 94 -7.72 2.45 4.51
N MET A 95 -7.71 1.97 5.75
CA MET A 95 -8.58 2.47 6.80
C MET A 95 -8.07 3.88 7.17
N ASP A 96 -8.63 4.95 6.59
CA ASP A 96 -8.73 6.28 7.22
C ASP A 96 -9.73 7.22 6.48
N VAL A 97 -10.99 7.07 6.91
CA VAL A 97 -12.16 7.98 7.12
C VAL A 97 -12.26 9.39 6.48
N CYS A 98 -13.48 9.66 5.97
CA CYS A 98 -14.07 10.98 5.66
C CYS A 98 -14.16 11.94 6.87
N TYR A 99 -13.70 13.20 6.75
CA TYR A 99 -14.30 14.39 7.41
C TYR A 99 -13.82 15.69 6.72
N GLY A 100 -14.72 16.66 6.51
CA GLY A 100 -14.44 17.92 5.82
C GLY A 100 -14.47 19.17 6.71
N ALA A 101 -14.03 20.32 6.16
CA ALA A 101 -14.61 21.66 6.29
C ALA A 101 -13.75 22.72 5.56
N GLY A 102 -14.40 23.64 4.83
CA GLY A 102 -13.92 25.00 4.61
C GLY A 102 -13.45 25.36 3.20
N ALA A 103 -14.35 25.95 2.41
CA ALA A 103 -13.98 26.77 1.26
C ALA A 103 -13.20 28.02 1.72
N MET A 104 -12.18 28.41 0.95
CA MET A 104 -11.85 29.79 0.50
C MET A 104 -10.38 29.86 0.06
N THR A 105 -10.13 29.83 -1.25
CA THR A 105 -9.79 30.99 -2.12
C THR A 105 -9.62 30.49 -3.55
#